data_AF-A0A7C1DXY3-F1
#
_entry.id   AF-A0A7C1DXY3-F1
#
_cell.length_a   1.000
_cell.length_b   1.000
_cell.length_c   1.000
_cell.angle_alpha   90.00
_cell.angle_beta   90.00
_cell.angle_gamma   90.00
#
_symmetry.space_group_name_H-M   'P 1'
#
loop_
_entity.id
_entity.type
_entity.pdbx_description
1 polymer ?
#
loop_
_entity_poly.entity_id
_entity_poly.type
_entity_poly.pdbx_seq_one_letter_code
_entity_poly.pdbx_strand_id
1 'polypeptide(L)'
;MMVNRILLEKIQKSMDFFPVVGIVGPRQCGKTTLVRQLMAESHQKFTYLDCEHPRDLAKLTDPVLFLESNQDKCVVLDEIQAKPGLFPVLRSLIDVQKKPGRYVILGSASPDLIRDSSESLAGRISYHELSPFNILEVHRRSELTNHWFRGGFPDAFLQEDDDLRSEWFYNFVKTYVERDLPMLGLGLSPSVISRFW
;
A
#
# COMPACT_ATOMS: atom_id res chain seq x y z
N MET A 1 -11.49 0.23 -17.00
CA MET A 1 -12.23 1.28 -16.28
C MET A 1 -11.40 1.69 -15.07
N MET A 2 -11.25 2.99 -14.78
CA MET A 2 -10.51 3.47 -13.61
C MET A 2 -11.51 3.97 -12.57
N VAL A 3 -11.53 3.36 -11.38
CA VAL A 3 -12.41 3.76 -10.27
C VAL A 3 -11.72 4.85 -9.46
N ASN A 4 -12.41 5.97 -9.24
CA ASN A 4 -11.85 7.06 -8.44
C ASN A 4 -11.80 6.66 -6.97
N ARG A 5 -10.63 6.82 -6.33
CA ARG A 5 -10.41 6.43 -4.93
C ARG A 5 -10.70 7.60 -4.02
N ILE A 6 -11.68 7.47 -3.13
CA ILE A 6 -12.06 8.53 -2.16
C ILE A 6 -10.88 8.90 -1.25
N LEU A 7 -9.97 7.96 -1.00
CA LEU A 7 -8.82 8.15 -0.12
C LEU A 7 -7.80 9.16 -0.69
N LEU A 8 -7.81 9.42 -2.00
CA LEU A 8 -6.84 10.27 -2.67
C LEU A 8 -6.80 11.69 -2.10
N GLU A 9 -7.97 12.33 -1.95
CA GLU A 9 -8.07 13.69 -1.39
C GLU A 9 -7.59 13.75 0.06
N LYS A 10 -7.87 12.70 0.85
CA LYS A 10 -7.40 12.61 2.25
C LYS A 10 -5.90 12.45 2.34
N ILE A 11 -5.30 11.69 1.42
CA ILE A 11 -3.85 11.50 1.31
C ILE A 11 -3.19 12.83 0.94
N GLN A 12 -3.68 13.52 -0.10
CA GLN A 12 -3.17 14.83 -0.52
C GLN A 12 -3.18 15.83 0.65
N LYS A 13 -4.31 15.95 1.35
CA LYS A 13 -4.43 16.81 2.53
C LYS A 13 -3.47 16.42 3.66
N SER A 14 -3.18 15.13 3.83
CA SER A 14 -2.21 14.67 4.83
C SER A 14 -0.78 14.99 4.44
N MET A 15 -0.46 14.96 3.15
CA MET A 15 0.86 15.34 2.64
C MET A 15 1.17 16.82 2.88
N ASP A 16 0.15 17.68 2.99
CA ASP A 16 0.35 19.10 3.31
C ASP A 16 0.78 19.34 4.77
N PHE A 17 0.64 18.35 5.65
CA PHE A 17 0.93 18.50 7.09
C PHE A 17 1.97 17.51 7.62
N PHE A 18 1.85 16.23 7.27
CA PHE A 18 2.70 15.18 7.80
C PHE A 18 3.93 14.98 6.92
N PRO A 19 5.15 14.85 7.50
CA PRO A 19 6.34 14.50 6.73
C PRO A 19 6.25 13.15 6.03
N VAL A 20 5.56 12.18 6.64
CA VAL A 20 5.34 10.85 6.10
C VAL A 20 3.84 10.57 5.98
N VAL A 21 3.42 10.06 4.83
CA VAL A 21 2.09 9.48 4.67
C VAL A 21 2.21 7.99 4.37
N GLY A 22 1.58 7.15 5.18
CA GLY A 22 1.55 5.71 4.98
C GLY A 22 0.23 5.28 4.35
N ILE A 23 0.30 4.56 3.22
CA ILE A 23 -0.87 3.92 2.60
C ILE A 23 -0.73 2.41 2.81
N VAL A 24 -1.56 1.88 3.69
CA VAL A 24 -1.56 0.47 4.07
C VAL A 24 -2.83 -0.20 3.60
N GLY A 25 -2.79 -1.52 3.44
CA GLY A 25 -3.99 -2.28 3.06
C GLY A 25 -3.64 -3.64 2.50
N PRO A 26 -4.64 -4.49 2.23
CA PRO A 26 -4.42 -5.83 1.71
C PRO A 26 -3.64 -5.81 0.39
N ARG A 27 -2.99 -6.92 0.06
CA ARG A 27 -2.38 -7.09 -1.26
C ARG A 27 -3.45 -6.94 -2.35
N GLN A 28 -3.05 -6.45 -3.51
CA GLN A 28 -3.91 -6.28 -4.68
C GLN A 28 -5.10 -5.30 -4.50
N CYS A 29 -5.20 -4.53 -3.41
CA CYS A 29 -6.25 -3.51 -3.26
C CYS A 29 -6.01 -2.21 -4.08
N GLY A 30 -4.90 -2.12 -4.81
CA GLY A 30 -4.59 -1.00 -5.70
C GLY A 30 -3.76 0.13 -5.07
N LYS A 31 -2.93 -0.15 -4.05
CA LYS A 31 -2.03 0.85 -3.42
C LYS A 31 -1.09 1.51 -4.42
N THR A 32 -0.35 0.70 -5.19
CA THR A 32 0.57 1.20 -6.22
C THR A 32 -0.15 1.98 -7.31
N THR A 33 -1.38 1.58 -7.68
CA THR A 33 -2.21 2.33 -8.63
C THR A 33 -2.60 3.70 -8.06
N LEU A 34 -3.02 3.75 -6.80
CA LEU A 34 -3.38 5.00 -6.12
C LEU A 34 -2.19 5.95 -6.02
N VAL A 35 -0.99 5.45 -5.67
CA VAL A 35 0.18 6.33 -5.59
C VAL A 35 0.62 6.84 -6.96
N ARG A 36 0.50 6.02 -8.02
CA ARG A 36 0.79 6.47 -9.39
C ARG A 36 -0.18 7.55 -9.84
N GLN A 37 -1.46 7.43 -9.48
CA GLN A 37 -2.45 8.48 -9.73
C GLN A 37 -2.09 9.77 -8.98
N LEU A 38 -1.76 9.68 -7.68
CA LEU A 38 -1.29 10.80 -6.87
C LEU A 38 -0.08 11.49 -7.50
N MET A 39 0.91 10.73 -7.98
CA MET A 39 2.10 11.25 -8.64
C MET A 39 1.78 11.98 -9.95
N ALA A 40 0.76 11.51 -10.69
CA ALA A 40 0.37 12.11 -11.96
C ALA A 40 -0.45 13.40 -11.78
N GLU A 41 -1.25 13.49 -10.72
CA GLU A 41 -2.11 14.65 -10.43
C GLU A 41 -1.40 15.75 -9.64
N SER A 42 -0.33 15.41 -8.92
CA SER A 42 0.41 16.35 -8.08
C SER A 42 1.43 17.16 -8.89
N HIS A 43 1.63 18.41 -8.49
CA HIS A 43 2.63 19.31 -9.07
C HIS A 43 4.03 19.11 -8.45
N GLN A 44 4.10 18.31 -7.38
CA GLN A 44 5.36 17.94 -6.72
C GLN A 44 6.11 16.92 -7.57
N LYS A 45 7.45 16.98 -7.56
CA LYS A 45 8.28 15.92 -8.18
C LYS A 45 8.33 14.69 -7.28
N PHE A 46 8.25 13.51 -7.87
CA PHE A 46 8.33 12.25 -7.14
C PHE A 46 9.55 11.42 -7.55
N THR A 47 9.99 10.55 -6.66
CA THR A 47 10.88 9.43 -6.95
C THR A 47 10.25 8.19 -6.35
N TYR A 48 10.11 7.15 -7.15
CA TYR A 48 9.49 5.90 -6.77
C TYR A 48 10.55 4.82 -6.62
N LEU A 49 10.47 4.06 -5.52
CA LEU A 49 11.29 2.89 -5.26
C LEU A 49 10.41 1.74 -4.80
N ASP A 50 10.61 0.58 -5.41
CA ASP A 50 10.08 -0.69 -4.94
C ASP A 50 11.12 -1.37 -4.04
N CYS A 51 10.82 -1.54 -2.75
CA CYS A 51 11.77 -2.11 -1.79
C CYS A 51 11.97 -3.63 -1.95
N GLU A 52 11.20 -4.30 -2.80
CA GLU A 52 11.46 -5.70 -3.19
C GLU A 52 12.29 -5.79 -4.48
N HIS A 53 12.36 -4.72 -5.28
CA HIS A 53 13.05 -4.74 -6.56
C HIS A 53 14.58 -4.54 -6.39
N PRO A 54 15.44 -5.48 -6.86
CA PRO A 54 16.89 -5.42 -6.63
C PRO A 54 17.58 -4.14 -7.12
N ARG A 55 17.13 -3.59 -8.26
CA ARG A 55 17.67 -2.32 -8.79
C ARG A 55 17.40 -1.13 -7.87
N ASP A 56 16.26 -1.11 -7.20
CA ASP A 56 15.90 -0.01 -6.31
C ASP A 56 16.57 -0.19 -4.95
N LEU A 57 16.68 -1.43 -4.48
CA LEU A 57 17.52 -1.76 -3.32
C LEU A 57 18.98 -1.35 -3.50
N ALA A 58 19.55 -1.50 -4.70
CA ALA A 58 20.90 -1.07 -5.01
C ALA A 58 21.09 0.45 -4.89
N LYS A 59 20.04 1.25 -5.11
CA LYS A 59 20.08 2.71 -4.86
C LYS A 59 20.10 3.04 -3.36
N LEU A 60 19.63 2.11 -2.53
CA LEU A 60 19.52 2.23 -1.08
C LEU A 60 20.67 1.51 -0.34
N THR A 61 21.82 1.31 -0.98
CA THR A 61 23.05 0.85 -0.30
C THR A 61 23.52 1.88 0.72
N ASP A 62 23.44 3.16 0.35
CA ASP A 62 23.53 4.30 1.27
C ASP A 62 22.20 5.07 1.23
N PRO A 63 21.24 4.72 2.10
CA PRO A 63 19.92 5.35 2.08
C PRO A 63 19.98 6.82 2.50
N VAL A 64 20.95 7.23 3.32
CA VAL A 64 21.09 8.64 3.72
C VAL A 64 21.47 9.48 2.51
N LEU A 65 22.54 9.11 1.83
CA LEU A 65 23.01 9.82 0.63
C LEU A 65 21.93 9.89 -0.46
N PHE A 66 21.24 8.77 -0.71
CA PHE A 66 20.18 8.72 -1.70
C PHE A 66 19.02 9.66 -1.35
N LEU A 67 18.53 9.63 -0.12
CA LEU A 67 17.39 10.43 0.31
C LEU A 67 17.73 11.93 0.41
N GLU A 68 18.95 12.27 0.80
CA GLU A 68 19.45 13.66 0.76
C GLU A 68 19.55 14.19 -0.67
N SER A 69 20.05 13.38 -1.61
CA SER A 69 20.11 13.75 -3.03
C SER A 69 18.74 13.94 -3.70
N ASN A 70 17.64 13.49 -3.05
CA ASN A 70 16.26 13.64 -3.52
C ASN A 70 15.42 14.54 -2.59
N GLN A 71 16.04 15.40 -1.80
CA GLN A 71 15.35 16.32 -0.86
C GLN A 71 14.34 17.27 -1.53
N ASP A 72 14.51 17.56 -2.82
CA ASP A 72 13.60 18.38 -3.62
C ASP A 72 12.32 17.64 -4.04
N LYS A 73 12.27 16.31 -3.87
CA LYS A 73 11.17 15.43 -4.31
C LYS A 73 10.44 14.80 -3.14
N CYS A 74 9.23 14.29 -3.39
CA CYS A 74 8.61 13.26 -2.56
C CYS A 74 9.23 11.90 -2.90
N VAL A 75 9.67 11.12 -1.92
CA VAL A 75 10.14 9.76 -2.15
C VAL A 75 9.05 8.77 -1.76
N VAL A 76 8.61 7.97 -2.73
CA VAL A 76 7.67 6.87 -2.56
C VAL A 76 8.48 5.59 -2.33
N LEU A 77 8.19 4.89 -1.23
CA LEU A 77 8.79 3.61 -0.85
C LEU A 77 7.69 2.55 -0.84
N ASP A 78 7.58 1.77 -1.92
CA ASP A 78 6.64 0.65 -2.01
C ASP A 78 7.19 -0.59 -1.30
N GLU A 79 6.29 -1.40 -0.76
CA GLU A 79 6.55 -2.61 0.04
C GLU A 79 7.66 -2.40 1.10
N ILE A 80 7.59 -1.29 1.85
CA ILE A 80 8.64 -0.86 2.79
C ILE A 80 8.96 -1.91 3.87
N GLN A 81 8.05 -2.85 4.16
CA GLN A 81 8.32 -3.96 5.06
C GLN A 81 9.48 -4.87 4.60
N ALA A 82 9.87 -4.82 3.31
CA ALA A 82 11.06 -5.50 2.81
C ALA A 82 12.37 -4.86 3.33
N LYS A 83 12.32 -3.60 3.82
CA LYS A 83 13.47 -2.87 4.35
C LYS A 83 13.10 -2.02 5.59
N PRO A 84 12.74 -2.66 6.73
CA PRO A 84 12.30 -1.96 7.94
C PRO A 84 13.39 -1.04 8.53
N GLY A 85 14.67 -1.32 8.25
CA GLY A 85 15.79 -0.45 8.62
C GLY A 85 15.74 0.97 8.02
N LEU A 86 14.84 1.25 7.08
CA LEU A 86 14.60 2.61 6.59
C LEU A 86 13.88 3.50 7.61
N PHE A 87 13.06 2.97 8.52
CA PHE A 87 12.27 3.82 9.42
C PHE A 87 13.14 4.73 10.33
N PRO A 88 14.21 4.24 10.98
CA PRO A 88 15.12 5.11 11.75
C PRO A 88 15.83 6.15 10.88
N VAL A 89 16.17 5.80 9.63
CA VAL A 89 16.81 6.72 8.67
C VAL A 89 15.85 7.86 8.31
N LEU A 90 14.61 7.52 7.96
CA LEU A 90 13.57 8.52 7.68
C LEU A 90 13.36 9.46 8.87
N ARG A 91 13.26 8.91 10.09
CA ARG A 91 13.14 9.71 11.31
C ARG A 91 14.28 10.71 11.45
N SER A 92 15.53 10.25 11.34
CA SER A 92 16.71 11.10 11.47
C SER A 92 16.70 12.24 10.46
N LEU A 93 16.37 11.96 9.19
CA LEU A 93 16.30 12.97 8.14
C LEU A 93 15.16 13.97 8.34
N ILE A 94 14.00 13.53 8.86
CA ILE A 94 12.86 14.39 9.18
C ILE A 94 13.19 15.31 10.36
N ASP A 95 13.92 14.81 11.36
CA ASP A 95 14.30 15.60 12.53
C ASP A 95 15.26 16.74 12.17
N VAL A 96 16.11 16.56 11.15
CA VAL A 96 16.95 17.63 10.58
C VAL A 96 16.12 18.67 9.83
N GLN A 97 15.20 18.21 8.97
CA GLN A 97 14.34 19.10 8.19
C GLN A 97 12.93 18.54 8.05
N LYS A 98 12.01 19.17 8.79
CA LYS A 98 10.60 18.83 8.77
C LYS A 98 9.93 19.46 7.54
N LYS A 99 9.80 18.67 6.48
CA LYS A 99 9.08 19.02 5.25
C LYS A 99 7.84 18.13 5.12
N PRO A 100 6.62 18.70 5.03
CA PRO A 100 5.41 17.92 4.74
C PRO A 100 5.52 17.18 3.40
N GLY A 101 4.92 15.99 3.32
CA GLY A 101 4.84 15.22 2.07
C GLY A 101 6.20 14.80 1.53
N ARG A 102 7.22 14.68 2.40
CA ARG A 102 8.58 14.29 2.01
C ARG A 102 8.64 12.81 1.64
N TYR A 103 7.86 11.98 2.32
CA TYR A 103 7.85 10.54 2.10
C TYR A 103 6.42 10.01 1.99
N VAL A 104 6.20 9.10 1.04
CA VAL A 104 5.03 8.24 0.99
C VAL A 104 5.50 6.81 1.13
N ILE A 105 4.94 6.06 2.08
CA ILE A 105 5.27 4.65 2.26
C ILE A 105 4.06 3.80 1.92
N LEU A 106 4.28 2.71 1.19
CA LEU A 106 3.25 1.72 0.92
C LEU A 106 3.66 0.40 1.57
N GLY A 107 2.66 -0.36 2.01
CA GLY A 107 2.89 -1.70 2.51
C GLY A 107 1.60 -2.46 2.77
N SER A 108 1.75 -3.76 2.99
CA SER A 108 0.66 -4.55 3.56
C SER A 108 0.34 -4.05 4.98
N ALA A 109 -0.93 -4.06 5.39
CA ALA A 109 -1.34 -3.67 6.75
C ALA A 109 -0.95 -4.73 7.80
N SER A 110 0.31 -5.20 7.78
CA SER A 110 0.82 -6.16 8.75
C SER A 110 1.03 -5.49 10.11
N PRO A 111 0.75 -6.18 11.22
CA PRO A 111 1.00 -5.66 12.56
C PRO A 111 2.45 -5.22 12.77
N ASP A 112 3.41 -5.95 12.19
CA ASP A 112 4.83 -5.62 12.29
C ASP A 112 5.15 -4.30 11.58
N LEU A 113 4.61 -4.06 10.38
CA LEU A 113 4.79 -2.78 9.69
C LEU A 113 4.28 -1.62 10.55
N ILE A 114 3.09 -1.76 11.12
CA ILE A 114 2.48 -0.73 11.96
C ILE A 114 3.28 -0.54 13.25
N ARG A 115 3.78 -1.60 13.88
CA ARG A 115 4.61 -1.53 15.09
C ARG A 115 5.94 -0.81 14.82
N ASP A 116 6.74 -1.31 13.88
CA ASP A 116 8.11 -0.82 13.61
C ASP A 116 8.10 0.66 13.20
N SER A 117 7.11 1.04 12.40
CA SER A 117 6.89 2.42 11.99
C SER A 117 6.35 3.31 13.11
N SER A 118 5.47 2.82 13.98
CA SER A 118 4.94 3.59 15.10
C SER A 118 6.04 3.90 16.11
N GLU A 119 6.93 2.94 16.39
CA GLU A 119 8.09 3.16 17.26
C GLU A 119 9.07 4.19 16.68
N SER A 120 9.30 4.14 15.37
CA SER A 120 10.30 4.98 14.71
C SER A 120 9.78 6.36 14.29
N LEU A 121 8.53 6.46 13.85
CA LEU A 121 7.94 7.65 13.21
C LEU A 121 6.76 8.27 13.98
N ALA A 122 6.58 7.93 15.26
CA ALA A 122 5.54 8.53 16.11
C ALA A 122 5.46 10.06 15.95
N GLY A 123 4.25 10.56 15.69
CA GLY A 123 3.97 11.99 15.47
C GLY A 123 4.49 12.59 14.17
N ARG A 124 5.09 11.79 13.27
CA ARG A 124 5.64 12.20 11.97
C ARG A 124 4.96 11.52 10.78
N ILE A 125 4.21 10.45 11.04
CA ILE A 125 3.47 9.70 10.03
C ILE A 125 1.95 9.82 10.23
N SER A 126 1.22 9.85 9.12
CA SER A 126 -0.24 9.68 9.06
C SER A 126 -0.58 8.44 8.22
N TYR A 127 -1.36 7.53 8.79
CA TYR A 127 -1.76 6.29 8.15
C TYR A 127 -3.13 6.39 7.49
N HIS A 128 -3.23 5.86 6.28
CA HIS A 128 -4.44 5.74 5.50
C HIS A 128 -4.60 4.29 5.05
N GLU A 129 -5.67 3.65 5.49
CA GLU A 129 -5.99 2.29 5.08
C GLU A 129 -6.78 2.30 3.77
N LEU A 130 -6.22 1.67 2.76
CA LEU A 130 -6.84 1.45 1.47
C LEU A 130 -7.51 0.08 1.44
N SER A 131 -8.84 0.09 1.55
CA SER A 131 -9.65 -1.10 1.32
C SER A 131 -9.64 -1.48 -0.17
N PRO A 132 -10.13 -2.68 -0.55
CA PRO A 132 -10.69 -2.88 -1.88
C PRO A 132 -11.77 -1.83 -2.18
N PHE A 133 -12.23 -1.73 -3.44
CA PHE A 133 -13.32 -0.82 -3.79
C PHE A 133 -14.48 -0.98 -2.82
N ASN A 134 -14.96 0.12 -2.26
CA ASN A 134 -16.10 0.10 -1.36
C ASN A 134 -17.37 0.59 -2.07
N ILE A 135 -18.52 0.39 -1.44
CA ILE A 135 -19.82 0.75 -2.03
C ILE A 135 -19.96 2.25 -2.33
N LEU A 136 -19.20 3.12 -1.65
CA LEU A 136 -19.20 4.55 -1.90
C LEU A 136 -18.34 4.93 -3.11
N GLU A 137 -17.40 4.08 -3.51
CA GLU A 137 -16.56 4.22 -4.72
C GLU A 137 -17.23 3.62 -5.97
N VAL A 138 -18.31 2.85 -5.78
CA VAL A 138 -19.03 2.13 -6.82
C VAL A 138 -20.42 2.76 -7.01
N HIS A 139 -20.58 3.55 -8.08
CA HIS A 139 -21.73 4.45 -8.20
C HIS A 139 -22.91 3.90 -9.02
N ARG A 140 -22.70 2.92 -9.90
CA ARG A 140 -23.80 2.41 -10.74
C ARG A 140 -24.50 1.24 -10.08
N ARG A 141 -25.83 1.18 -10.21
CA ARG A 141 -26.65 0.11 -9.61
C ARG A 141 -26.25 -1.30 -10.09
N SER A 142 -25.82 -1.44 -11.35
CA SER A 142 -25.28 -2.70 -11.88
C SER A 142 -23.95 -3.08 -11.23
N GLU A 143 -23.14 -2.10 -10.88
CA GLU A 143 -21.84 -2.30 -10.23
C GLU A 143 -22.02 -2.68 -8.75
N LEU A 144 -23.10 -2.24 -8.09
CA LEU A 144 -23.44 -2.66 -6.72
C LEU A 144 -23.72 -4.16 -6.62
N THR A 145 -24.50 -4.70 -7.56
CA THR A 145 -24.76 -6.14 -7.63
C THR A 145 -23.44 -6.90 -7.85
N ASN A 146 -22.61 -6.45 -8.79
CA ASN A 146 -21.31 -7.05 -9.04
C ASN A 146 -20.40 -6.97 -7.81
N HIS A 147 -20.39 -5.86 -7.08
CA HIS A 147 -19.63 -5.68 -5.86
C HIS A 147 -20.01 -6.71 -4.79
N TRP A 148 -21.31 -6.96 -4.60
CA TRP A 148 -21.78 -7.96 -3.64
C TRP A 148 -21.37 -9.39 -3.99
N PHE A 149 -21.41 -9.77 -5.26
CA PHE A 149 -21.12 -11.15 -5.67
C PHE A 149 -19.64 -11.40 -6.01
N ARG A 150 -18.89 -10.37 -6.42
CA ARG A 150 -17.50 -10.48 -6.87
C ARG A 150 -16.49 -9.87 -5.89
N GLY A 151 -16.97 -9.12 -4.89
CA GLY A 151 -16.14 -8.37 -3.96
C GLY A 151 -15.60 -7.07 -4.56
N GLY A 152 -14.77 -6.36 -3.77
CA GLY A 152 -14.22 -5.06 -4.15
C GLY A 152 -12.79 -5.09 -4.70
N PHE A 153 -12.14 -6.26 -4.79
CA PHE A 153 -10.76 -6.32 -5.27
C PHE A 153 -10.72 -5.91 -6.75
N PRO A 154 -9.85 -4.96 -7.15
CA PRO A 154 -9.84 -4.42 -8.51
C PRO A 154 -9.84 -5.49 -9.61
N ASP A 155 -8.96 -6.48 -9.52
CA ASP A 155 -8.84 -7.53 -10.55
C ASP A 155 -10.10 -8.41 -10.63
N ALA A 156 -10.71 -8.75 -9.49
CA ALA A 156 -11.95 -9.53 -9.46
C ALA A 156 -13.17 -8.72 -9.91
N PHE A 157 -13.23 -7.47 -9.49
CA PHE A 157 -14.37 -6.58 -9.70
C PHE A 157 -14.45 -6.08 -11.15
N LEU A 158 -13.30 -5.81 -11.77
CA LEU A 158 -13.21 -5.30 -13.14
C LEU A 158 -13.18 -6.40 -14.19
N GLN A 159 -13.02 -7.67 -13.79
CA GLN A 159 -13.01 -8.79 -14.73
C GLN A 159 -14.42 -9.08 -15.24
N GLU A 160 -14.56 -9.14 -16.56
CA GLU A 160 -15.83 -9.42 -17.24
C GLU A 160 -16.11 -10.93 -17.32
N ASP A 161 -15.06 -11.73 -17.54
CA ASP A 161 -15.13 -13.20 -17.63
C ASP A 161 -15.32 -13.86 -16.25
N ASP A 162 -16.43 -14.56 -16.07
CA ASP A 162 -16.78 -15.20 -14.80
C ASP A 162 -15.90 -16.40 -14.43
N ASP A 163 -15.37 -17.13 -15.41
CA ASP A 163 -14.51 -18.29 -15.17
C ASP A 163 -13.13 -17.81 -14.70
N LEU A 164 -12.56 -16.82 -15.39
CA LEU A 164 -11.28 -16.20 -14.99
C LEU A 164 -11.39 -15.51 -13.62
N ARG A 165 -12.52 -14.86 -13.33
CA ARG A 165 -12.76 -14.24 -12.02
C ARG A 165 -12.83 -15.29 -10.91
N SER A 166 -13.47 -16.43 -11.17
CA SER A 166 -13.57 -17.54 -10.22
C SER A 166 -12.21 -18.17 -9.95
N GLU A 167 -11.40 -18.37 -10.99
CA GLU A 167 -10.02 -18.83 -10.87
C GLU A 167 -9.16 -17.84 -10.07
N TRP A 168 -9.26 -16.54 -10.35
CA TRP A 168 -8.58 -15.50 -9.58
C TRP A 168 -8.94 -15.58 -8.09
N PHE A 169 -10.25 -15.71 -7.78
CA PHE A 169 -10.72 -15.75 -6.40
C PHE A 169 -10.18 -16.98 -5.65
N TYR A 170 -10.20 -18.14 -6.30
CA TYR A 170 -9.62 -19.37 -5.74
C TYR A 170 -8.12 -19.21 -5.43
N ASN A 171 -7.35 -18.67 -6.39
CA ASN A 171 -5.92 -18.43 -6.22
C ASN A 171 -5.62 -17.38 -5.12
N PHE A 172 -6.45 -16.35 -5.01
CA PHE A 172 -6.37 -15.35 -3.95
C PHE A 172 -6.59 -15.99 -2.58
N VAL A 173 -7.69 -16.72 -2.38
CA VAL A 173 -8.01 -17.39 -1.11
C VAL A 173 -6.91 -18.37 -0.73
N LYS A 174 -6.45 -19.18 -1.67
CA LYS A 174 -5.35 -20.13 -1.45
C LYS A 174 -4.09 -19.40 -0.96
N THR A 175 -3.66 -18.36 -1.67
CA THR A 175 -2.45 -17.61 -1.30
C THR A 175 -2.60 -16.90 0.03
N TYR A 176 -3.74 -16.26 0.27
CA TYR A 176 -4.01 -15.55 1.52
C TYR A 176 -3.90 -16.49 2.70
N VAL A 177 -4.41 -17.70 2.56
CA VAL A 177 -4.44 -18.66 3.65
C VAL A 177 -3.09 -19.38 3.83
N GLU A 178 -2.40 -19.70 2.75
CA GLU A 178 -1.08 -20.36 2.81
C GLU A 178 0.04 -19.41 3.23
N ARG A 179 -0.10 -18.10 3.00
CA ARG A 179 0.96 -17.11 3.23
C ARG A 179 0.59 -16.02 4.23
N ASP A 180 -0.50 -15.31 4.00
CA ASP A 180 -0.80 -14.08 4.74
C ASP A 180 -1.35 -14.37 6.14
N LEU A 181 -2.23 -15.36 6.30
CA LEU A 181 -2.74 -15.78 7.62
C LEU A 181 -1.62 -16.27 8.58
N PRO A 182 -0.67 -17.13 8.14
CA PRO A 182 0.47 -17.49 8.96
C PRO A 182 1.33 -16.29 9.39
N MET A 183 1.54 -15.30 8.51
CA MET A 183 2.26 -14.07 8.86
C MET A 183 1.55 -13.23 9.93
N LEU A 184 0.23 -13.38 10.07
CA LEU A 184 -0.55 -12.77 11.15
C LEU A 184 -0.54 -13.59 12.45
N GLY A 185 0.23 -14.68 12.52
CA GLY A 185 0.29 -15.58 13.68
C GLY A 185 -0.86 -16.59 13.75
N LEU A 186 -1.71 -16.65 12.72
CA LEU A 186 -2.84 -17.58 12.62
C LEU A 186 -2.42 -18.81 11.81
N GLY A 187 -1.58 -19.64 12.41
CA GLY A 187 -1.10 -20.89 11.80
C GLY A 187 -2.19 -21.96 11.79
N LEU A 188 -2.93 -22.07 10.69
CA LEU A 188 -3.77 -23.24 10.42
C LEU A 188 -3.00 -24.18 9.48
N SER A 189 -3.24 -25.49 9.59
CA SER A 189 -2.71 -26.45 8.62
C SER A 189 -3.38 -26.21 7.26
N PRO A 190 -2.63 -26.07 6.15
CA PRO A 190 -3.20 -25.93 4.80
C PRO A 190 -4.22 -27.04 4.45
N SER A 191 -4.02 -28.23 5.02
CA SER A 191 -4.92 -29.38 4.86
C SER A 191 -6.29 -29.20 5.53
N VAL A 192 -6.36 -28.51 6.67
CA VAL A 192 -7.61 -28.22 7.40
C VAL A 192 -8.38 -27.11 6.67
N ILE A 193 -7.65 -26.12 6.21
CA ILE A 193 -8.11 -24.99 5.43
C ILE A 193 -8.80 -25.42 4.13
N SER A 194 -8.17 -26.31 3.36
CA SER A 194 -8.70 -26.78 2.07
C SER A 194 -10.05 -27.52 2.15
N ARG A 195 -10.52 -27.84 3.37
CA ARG A 195 -11.77 -28.56 3.63
C ARG A 195 -12.94 -27.65 4.00
N PHE A 196 -12.71 -26.34 4.16
CA PHE A 196 -13.76 -25.37 4.52
C PHE A 196 -14.49 -24.78 3.31
N TRP A 197 -14.14 -25.19 2.09
CA TRP A 197 -14.72 -24.71 0.83
C TRP A 197 -14.79 -25.81 -0.22
#